data_AF-A0A1D2NAR0-F1
#
_entry.id   AF-A0A1D2NAR0-F1
#
_cell.length_a   1.000
_cell.length_b   1.000
_cell.length_c   1.000
_cell.angle_alpha   90.00
_cell.angle_beta   90.00
_cell.angle_gamma   90.00
#
_symmetry.space_group_name_H-M   'P 1'
#
loop_
_entity.id
_entity.type
_entity.pdbx_description
1 polymer ?
#
loop_
_entity_poly.entity_id
_entity_poly.type
_entity_poly.pdbx_seq_one_letter_code
_entity_poly.pdbx_strand_id
1 'polypeptide(L)'
;MLDLSETKITYLPTQGLSGLESLRLEKVWTLSVIPSIYHFEANLIFVHTNAITYVLEEAWLTWPYHCCAFEYPETHDPAAFQKYQYVMNWA
;
A
#
# COMPACT_ATOMS: atom_id res chain seq x y z
N MET A 1 0.84 3.85 -12.85
CA MET A 1 2.24 3.45 -12.57
C MET A 1 3.03 4.63 -11.99
N LEU A 2 3.80 4.40 -10.92
CA LEU A 2 4.72 5.35 -10.29
C LEU A 2 6.09 4.70 -10.14
N ASP A 3 7.14 5.33 -10.67
CA ASP A 3 8.52 4.85 -10.57
C ASP A 3 9.38 5.90 -9.86
N LEU A 4 9.93 5.51 -8.71
CA LEU A 4 10.85 6.30 -7.89
C LEU A 4 12.19 5.56 -7.69
N SER A 5 12.51 4.63 -8.59
CA SER A 5 13.74 3.85 -8.55
C SER A 5 14.98 4.75 -8.67
N GLU A 6 16.08 4.33 -8.06
CA GLU A 6 17.37 5.06 -8.05
C GLU A 6 17.30 6.48 -7.45
N THR A 7 16.22 6.79 -6.73
CA THR A 7 16.11 8.02 -5.95
C THR A 7 16.64 7.85 -4.52
N LYS A 8 16.73 8.96 -3.79
CA LYS A 8 17.14 8.99 -2.38
C LYS A 8 15.99 9.38 -1.45
N ILE A 9 14.75 9.08 -1.82
CA ILE A 9 13.61 9.36 -0.95
C ILE A 9 13.75 8.55 0.35
N THR A 10 13.38 9.16 1.46
CA THR A 10 13.38 8.52 2.78
C THR A 10 11.96 8.23 3.28
N TYR A 11 10.96 8.73 2.55
CA TYR A 11 9.56 8.66 2.89
C TYR A 11 8.71 8.59 1.61
N LEU A 12 7.70 7.73 1.61
CA LEU A 12 6.69 7.65 0.55
C LEU A 12 5.37 8.25 1.09
N PRO A 13 4.89 9.37 0.53
CA PRO A 13 3.61 9.93 0.93
C PRO A 13 2.46 8.99 0.57
N THR A 14 1.48 8.85 1.45
CA THR A 14 0.29 8.00 1.22
C THR A 14 -0.85 8.75 0.54
N GLN A 15 -0.90 10.07 0.70
CA GLN A 15 -1.88 10.90 0.02
C GLN A 15 -1.60 10.98 -1.48
N GLY A 16 -2.63 10.75 -2.30
CA GLY A 16 -2.52 10.79 -3.76
C GLY A 16 -2.02 9.50 -4.40
N LEU A 17 -1.77 8.44 -3.63
CA LEU A 17 -1.41 7.11 -4.15
C LEU A 17 -2.60 6.15 -4.29
N SER A 18 -3.82 6.62 -4.01
CA SER A 18 -5.05 5.83 -4.21
C SER A 18 -5.22 5.47 -5.68
N GLY A 19 -5.51 4.20 -5.98
CA GLY A 19 -5.69 3.75 -7.35
C GLY A 19 -4.36 3.54 -8.12
N LEU A 20 -3.23 3.51 -7.42
CA LEU A 20 -1.95 3.21 -8.04
C LEU A 20 -1.87 1.71 -8.39
N GLU A 21 -1.78 1.41 -9.69
CA GLU A 21 -1.70 0.02 -10.19
C GLU A 21 -0.33 -0.62 -10.04
N SER A 22 0.74 0.17 -10.18
CA SER A 22 2.11 -0.35 -10.12
C SER A 22 3.05 0.65 -9.47
N LEU A 23 3.90 0.16 -8.57
CA LEU A 23 4.88 0.94 -7.82
C LEU A 23 6.29 0.35 -7.99
N ARG A 24 7.23 1.18 -8.45
CA ARG A 24 8.63 0.77 -8.61
C ARG A 24 9.55 1.58 -7.69
N LEU A 25 10.24 0.87 -6.81
CA LEU A 25 11.13 1.38 -5.78
C LEU A 25 12.43 0.54 -5.79
N GLU A 26 13.05 0.37 -6.95
CA GLU A 26 14.30 -0.38 -7.08
C GLU A 26 15.51 0.51 -6.75
N LYS A 27 16.47 -0.04 -5.99
CA LYS A 27 17.69 0.65 -5.53
C LYS A 27 17.45 1.95 -4.73
N VAL A 28 16.33 2.04 -4.01
CA VAL A 28 15.96 3.14 -3.10
C VAL A 28 16.35 2.76 -1.66
N TRP A 29 17.65 2.61 -1.42
CA TRP A 29 18.19 2.10 -0.15
C TRP A 29 17.88 2.98 1.07
N THR A 30 17.57 4.26 0.84
CA THR A 30 17.21 5.24 1.87
C THR A 30 15.78 5.10 2.37
N LEU A 31 14.92 4.40 1.63
CA LEU A 31 13.54 4.14 2.02
C LEU A 31 13.48 2.85 2.82
N SER A 32 13.73 2.92 4.13
CA SER A 32 13.70 1.76 5.02
C SER A 32 12.29 1.40 5.50
N VAL A 33 11.37 2.36 5.50
CA VAL A 33 9.97 2.18 5.92
C VAL A 33 9.05 2.41 4.73
N ILE A 34 8.16 1.45 4.48
CA ILE A 34 7.11 1.54 3.46
C ILE A 34 5.75 1.69 4.15
N PRO A 35 4.83 2.54 3.64
CA PRO A 35 3.48 2.57 4.17
C PRO A 35 2.77 1.23 3.97
N SER A 36 1.86 0.91 4.88
CA SER A 36 1.03 -0.30 4.77
C SER A 36 0.19 -0.28 3.50
N ILE A 37 -0.11 -1.48 2.95
CA ILE A 37 -0.90 -1.65 1.73
C ILE A 37 -2.29 -1.01 1.81
N TYR A 38 -2.86 -0.87 3.02
CA TYR A 38 -4.11 -0.14 3.31
C TYR A 38 -4.10 1.33 2.86
N HIS A 39 -2.93 1.91 2.59
CA HIS A 39 -2.83 3.28 2.10
C HIS A 39 -2.89 3.40 0.56
N PHE A 40 -2.81 2.27 -0.16
CA PHE A 40 -2.91 2.21 -1.63
C PHE A 40 -4.32 1.84 -2.09
N GLU A 41 -5.29 1.84 -1.17
CA GLU A 41 -6.70 1.57 -1.46
C GLU A 41 -7.24 2.49 -2.56
N ALA A 42 -7.98 1.90 -3.50
CA ALA A 42 -8.84 2.68 -4.38
C ALA A 42 -10.23 2.73 -3.76
N ASN A 43 -10.81 3.92 -3.69
CA ASN A 43 -12.20 4.14 -3.27
C ASN A 43 -13.19 3.70 -4.37
N LEU A 44 -13.07 2.47 -4.89
CA LEU A 44 -14.08 1.89 -5.77
C LEU A 44 -15.14 1.22 -4.91
N ILE A 45 -16.20 1.97 -4.62
CA ILE A 45 -17.42 1.45 -3.98
C ILE A 45 -18.20 0.68 -5.05
N PHE A 46 -18.13 -0.65 -5.01
CA PHE A 46 -19.08 -1.48 -5.74
C PHE A 46 -20.43 -1.43 -5.02
N VAL A 47 -21.43 -0.82 -5.63
CA VAL A 47 -22.76 -0.50 -5.05
C VAL A 47 -23.51 -1.73 -4.48
N HIS A 48 -23.01 -2.96 -4.70
CA HIS A 48 -23.65 -4.21 -4.28
C HIS A 48 -22.71 -5.12 -3.47
N THR A 49 -21.47 -4.69 -3.21
CA THR A 49 -20.50 -5.43 -2.39
C THR A 49 -19.63 -4.45 -1.61
N ASN A 50 -19.66 -4.56 -0.28
CA ASN A 50 -18.77 -3.82 0.63
C ASN A 50 -17.34 -4.37 0.57
N ALA A 51 -16.73 -4.40 -0.61
CA ALA A 51 -15.41 -4.97 -0.84
C ALA A 51 -14.42 -3.84 -1.18
N ILE A 52 -13.56 -3.47 -0.22
CA ILE A 52 -12.39 -2.64 -0.53
C ILE A 52 -11.45 -3.46 -1.42
N THR A 53 -11.05 -2.86 -2.54
CA THR A 53 -10.13 -3.44 -3.50
C THR A 53 -8.86 -2.61 -3.54
N TYR A 54 -7.71 -3.26 -3.34
CA TYR A 54 -6.43 -2.64 -3.64
C TYR A 54 -6.23 -2.66 -5.16
N VAL A 55 -5.87 -1.51 -5.72
CA VAL A 55 -5.56 -1.42 -7.14
C VAL A 55 -4.08 -1.73 -7.40
N LEU A 56 -3.23 -1.71 -6.37
CA LEU A 56 -1.82 -2.06 -6.52
C LEU A 56 -1.65 -3.54 -6.83
N GLU A 57 -1.38 -3.85 -8.09
CA GLU A 57 -1.20 -5.21 -8.61
C GLU A 57 0.27 -5.63 -8.52
N GLU A 58 1.19 -4.69 -8.78
CA GLU A 58 2.61 -5.00 -8.91
C GLU A 58 3.49 -4.00 -8.14
N ALA A 59 4.46 -4.53 -7.39
CA ALA A 59 5.45 -3.74 -6.68
C ALA A 59 6.86 -4.33 -6.82
N TRP A 60 7.82 -3.50 -7.24
CA TRP A 60 9.24 -3.84 -7.24
C TRP A 60 9.94 -3.06 -6.15
N LEU A 61 10.43 -3.77 -5.14
CA LEU A 61 10.91 -3.18 -3.90
C LEU A 61 12.40 -3.46 -3.72
N THR A 62 13.11 -2.48 -3.16
CA THR A 62 14.54 -2.62 -2.85
C THR A 62 14.79 -3.61 -1.72
N TRP A 63 13.95 -3.56 -0.68
CA TRP A 63 14.13 -4.36 0.52
C TRP A 63 13.19 -5.57 0.52
N PRO A 64 13.70 -6.81 0.61
CA PRO A 64 12.86 -8.00 0.59
C PRO A 64 11.81 -8.06 1.71
N TYR A 65 12.13 -7.49 2.87
CA TYR A 65 11.20 -7.46 4.02
C TYR A 65 9.99 -6.56 3.79
N HIS A 66 10.03 -5.63 2.82
CA HIS A 66 8.82 -4.87 2.44
C HIS A 66 7.78 -5.76 1.78
N CYS A 67 8.18 -6.82 1.06
CA CYS A 67 7.24 -7.77 0.49
C CYS A 67 6.47 -8.53 1.58
N CYS A 68 7.12 -8.88 2.70
CA CYS A 68 6.45 -9.51 3.85
C CYS A 68 5.39 -8.58 4.47
N ALA A 69 5.67 -7.26 4.53
CA ALA A 69 4.71 -6.28 5.01
C ALA A 69 3.49 -6.12 4.10
N PHE A 70 3.63 -6.42 2.80
CA PHE A 70 2.53 -6.41 1.84
C PHE A 70 1.71 -7.70 1.86
N GLU A 71 2.36 -8.85 2.07
CA GLU A 71 1.69 -10.15 2.14
C GLU A 71 0.89 -10.32 3.45
N TYR A 72 1.41 -9.80 4.57
CA TYR A 72 0.80 -9.93 5.90
C TYR A 72 0.51 -8.56 6.56
N PRO A 73 -0.27 -7.69 5.91
CA PRO A 73 -0.48 -6.31 6.35
C PRO A 73 -1.21 -6.22 7.69
N GLU A 74 -2.05 -7.19 8.03
CA GLU A 74 -2.74 -7.28 9.32
C GLU A 74 -1.78 -7.52 10.50
N THR A 75 -0.66 -8.19 10.25
CA THR A 75 0.37 -8.45 11.27
C THR A 75 1.32 -7.26 11.40
N HIS A 76 1.63 -6.60 10.28
CA HIS A 76 2.61 -5.52 10.23
C HIS A 76 2.02 -4.13 10.49
N ASP A 77 0.71 -3.93 10.31
CA ASP A 77 -0.02 -2.73 10.70
C ASP A 77 -1.43 -3.07 11.26
N PRO A 78 -1.51 -3.61 12.49
CA PRO A 78 -2.78 -4.02 13.10
C PRO A 78 -3.76 -2.86 13.30
N ALA A 79 -3.25 -1.64 13.49
CA ALA A 79 -4.07 -0.44 13.67
C ALA A 79 -4.75 -0.03 12.35
N ALA A 80 -3.99 -0.01 11.24
CA ALA A 80 -4.59 0.21 9.94
C ALA A 80 -5.57 -0.90 9.56
N PHE A 81 -5.25 -2.17 9.89
CA PHE A 81 -6.20 -3.27 9.69
C PHE A 81 -7.49 -3.10 10.50
N GLN A 82 -7.41 -2.68 11.77
CA GLN A 82 -8.61 -2.42 12.57
C GLN A 82 -9.47 -1.31 11.95
N LYS A 83 -8.84 -0.24 11.44
CA LYS A 83 -9.53 0.84 10.75
C LYS A 83 -10.17 0.35 9.45
N TYR A 84 -9.47 -0.45 8.67
CA TYR A 84 -9.98 -1.11 7.48
C TYR A 84 -11.22 -1.96 7.80
N GLN A 85 -11.14 -2.81 8.83
CA GLN A 85 -12.26 -3.62 9.31
C GLN A 85 -13.44 -2.77 9.77
N TYR A 86 -13.20 -1.65 10.45
CA TYR A 86 -14.27 -0.74 10.84
C TYR A 86 -14.99 -0.14 9.62
N VAL A 87 -14.24 0.35 8.62
CA VAL A 87 -14.83 0.89 7.39
C VAL A 87 -15.65 -0.17 6.65
N MET A 88 -15.16 -1.41 6.57
CA MET A 88 -15.83 -2.53 5.91
C MET A 88 -17.10 -3.01 6.60
N ASN A 89 -17.14 -2.97 7.94
CA ASN A 89 -18.25 -3.50 8.73
C ASN A 89 -19.40 -2.49 8.94
N TRP A 90 -19.18 -1.21 8.63
CA TRP A 90 -20.15 -0.13 8.86
C TRP A 90 -20.48 0.68 7.60
N ALA A 91 -20.02 0.23 6.43
CA ALA A 91 -20.50 0.65 5.10
C ALA A 91 -21.57 -0.33 4.60
#